data_AF-A0A935YIH7-F1
#
_entry.id   AF-A0A935YIH7-F1
#
_cell.length_a   1.000
_cell.length_b   1.000
_cell.length_c   1.000
_cell.angle_alpha   90.00
_cell.angle_beta   90.00
_cell.angle_gamma   90.00
#
_symmetry.space_group_name_H-M   'P 1'
#
loop_
_entity.id
_entity.type
_entity.pdbx_description
1 polymer ?
#
loop_
_entity_poly.entity_id
_entity_poly.type
_entity_poly.pdbx_seq_one_letter_code
_entity_poly.pdbx_strand_id
1 'polypeptide(L)'
;MISKAEARDLINDLFEEEALIIGGLVAVHVVDDDLVWRLVKSLDVIRGKILRRIEDEESEREITHQCQADNGKPHPAIEEFLLSVRRA
;
A
#
# COMPACT_ATOMS: atom_id res chain seq x y z
N MET A 1 7.10 18.66 2.39
CA MET A 1 6.31 17.68 3.18
C MET A 1 4.96 17.60 2.50
N ILE A 2 4.50 16.40 2.14
CA ILE A 2 3.16 16.22 1.59
C ILE A 2 2.14 16.48 2.71
N SER A 3 1.01 17.09 2.40
CA SER A 3 -0.11 17.19 3.34
C SER A 3 -0.79 15.83 3.52
N LYS A 4 -1.56 15.67 4.59
CA LYS A 4 -2.31 14.43 4.84
C LYS A 4 -3.35 14.14 3.75
N ALA A 5 -4.02 15.18 3.27
CA ALA A 5 -4.98 15.05 2.17
C ALA A 5 -4.28 14.54 0.91
N GLU A 6 -3.15 15.15 0.56
CA GLU A 6 -2.32 14.69 -0.57
C GLU A 6 -1.77 13.26 -0.36
N ALA A 7 -1.36 12.89 0.86
CA ALA A 7 -0.90 11.53 1.17
C ALA A 7 -2.02 10.49 1.03
N ARG A 8 -3.22 10.83 1.50
CA ARG A 8 -4.41 9.99 1.40
C ARG A 8 -4.80 9.77 -0.06
N ASP A 9 -4.87 10.84 -0.83
CA ASP A 9 -5.23 10.79 -2.25
C ASP A 9 -4.18 9.96 -3.01
N LEU A 10 -2.88 10.18 -2.75
CA LEU A 10 -1.78 9.39 -3.33
C LEU A 10 -1.88 7.87 -3.03
N ILE A 11 -2.25 7.51 -1.81
CA ILE A 11 -2.42 6.10 -1.43
C ILE A 11 -3.63 5.49 -2.13
N ASN A 12 -4.74 6.23 -2.23
CA ASN A 12 -5.91 5.74 -2.96
C ASN A 12 -5.58 5.51 -4.43
N ASP A 13 -4.90 6.47 -5.07
CA ASP A 13 -4.47 6.36 -6.47
C ASP A 13 -3.56 5.13 -6.67
N LEU A 14 -2.61 4.85 -5.75
CA LEU A 14 -1.75 3.66 -5.81
C LEU A 14 -2.57 2.35 -5.77
N PHE A 15 -3.53 2.25 -4.84
CA PHE A 15 -4.38 1.06 -4.74
C PHE A 15 -5.31 0.91 -5.95
N GLU A 16 -5.73 2.01 -6.59
CA GLU A 16 -6.48 1.97 -7.84
C GLU A 16 -5.63 1.37 -8.97
N GLU A 17 -4.40 1.84 -9.14
CA GLU A 17 -3.48 1.31 -10.16
C GLU A 17 -3.17 -0.18 -9.94
N GLU A 18 -2.92 -0.60 -8.70
CA GLU A 18 -2.75 -2.02 -8.36
C GLU A 18 -3.99 -2.85 -8.73
N ALA A 19 -5.18 -2.33 -8.46
CA ALA A 19 -6.43 -3.00 -8.81
C ALA A 19 -6.62 -3.11 -10.33
N LEU A 20 -6.25 -2.08 -11.10
CA LEU A 20 -6.31 -2.12 -12.57
C LEU A 20 -5.33 -3.12 -13.16
N ILE A 21 -4.10 -3.22 -12.65
CA ILE A 21 -3.11 -4.22 -13.08
C ILE A 21 -3.63 -5.63 -12.81
N ILE A 22 -4.17 -5.88 -11.61
CA ILE A 22 -4.77 -7.17 -11.24
C ILE A 22 -5.97 -7.47 -12.13
N GLY A 23 -6.85 -6.49 -12.36
CA GLY A 23 -8.02 -6.64 -13.22
C GLY A 23 -7.64 -6.99 -14.65
N GLY A 24 -6.62 -6.35 -15.21
CA GLY A 24 -6.08 -6.67 -16.53
C GLY A 24 -5.55 -8.10 -16.63
N LEU A 25 -4.83 -8.58 -15.59
CA LEU A 25 -4.32 -9.95 -15.54
C LEU A 25 -5.46 -10.97 -15.47
N VAL A 26 -6.48 -10.70 -14.63
CA VAL A 26 -7.67 -11.55 -14.50
C VAL A 26 -8.49 -11.57 -15.79
N ALA A 27 -8.54 -10.48 -16.54
CA ALA A 27 -9.28 -10.41 -17.79
C ALA A 27 -8.69 -11.32 -18.89
N VAL A 28 -7.38 -11.59 -18.85
CA VAL A 28 -6.67 -12.33 -19.91
C VAL A 28 -6.24 -13.74 -19.49
N HIS A 29 -6.39 -14.10 -18.21
CA HIS A 29 -6.05 -15.41 -17.69
C HIS A 29 -7.22 -16.02 -16.93
N VAL A 30 -7.34 -17.36 -16.98
CA VAL A 30 -8.32 -18.06 -16.14
C VAL A 30 -7.83 -18.01 -14.70
N VAL A 31 -8.44 -17.12 -13.91
CA VAL A 31 -8.21 -16.98 -12.47
C VAL A 31 -9.50 -17.34 -11.74
N ASP A 32 -9.37 -18.04 -10.63
CA ASP A 32 -10.48 -18.41 -9.75
C ASP A 32 -11.14 -17.15 -9.15
N ASP A 33 -12.46 -17.04 -9.23
CA ASP A 33 -13.21 -15.85 -8.82
C ASP A 33 -13.14 -15.62 -7.29
N ASP A 34 -13.23 -16.69 -6.50
CA ASP A 34 -13.11 -16.61 -5.03
C ASP A 34 -11.71 -16.11 -4.65
N LEU A 35 -10.68 -16.49 -5.41
CA LEU A 35 -9.32 -15.97 -5.22
C LEU A 35 -9.25 -14.47 -5.50
N VAL A 36 -9.80 -13.99 -6.61
CA VAL A 36 -9.82 -12.56 -6.94
C VAL A 36 -10.56 -11.77 -5.88
N TRP A 37 -11.72 -12.27 -5.44
CA TRP A 37 -12.52 -11.63 -4.40
C TRP A 37 -11.74 -11.49 -3.08
N ARG A 38 -11.09 -12.57 -2.64
CA ARG A 38 -10.28 -12.57 -1.42
C ARG A 38 -9.08 -11.63 -1.53
N LEU A 39 -8.42 -11.57 -2.68
CA LEU A 39 -7.30 -10.65 -2.94
C LEU A 39 -7.74 -9.19 -2.82
N VAL A 40 -8.80 -8.80 -3.52
CA VAL A 40 -9.30 -7.42 -3.50
C VAL A 40 -9.78 -7.02 -2.10
N LYS A 41 -10.45 -7.92 -1.36
CA LYS A 41 -10.83 -7.67 0.03
C LYS A 41 -9.63 -7.49 0.96
N SER A 42 -8.57 -8.27 0.75
CA SER A 42 -7.33 -8.09 1.51
C SER A 42 -6.69 -6.73 1.24
N LEU A 43 -6.63 -6.29 -0.03
CA LEU A 43 -6.09 -4.97 -0.40
C LEU A 43 -6.92 -3.83 0.23
N ASP A 44 -8.24 -3.94 0.21
CA ASP A 44 -9.14 -2.95 0.82
C ASP A 44 -8.92 -2.81 2.35
N VAL A 45 -8.74 -3.94 3.05
CA VAL A 45 -8.39 -3.93 4.48
C VAL A 45 -7.04 -3.26 4.73
N ILE A 46 -6.04 -3.46 3.87
CA ILE A 46 -4.73 -2.80 3.99
C ILE A 46 -4.86 -1.30 3.72
N ARG A 47 -5.56 -0.90 2.64
CA ARG A 47 -5.82 0.51 2.32
C ARG A 47 -6.46 1.23 3.51
N GLY A 48 -7.54 0.66 4.07
CA GLY A 48 -8.22 1.25 5.23
C GLY A 48 -7.32 1.41 6.46
N LYS A 49 -6.44 0.44 6.74
CA LYS A 49 -5.47 0.54 7.85
C LYS A 49 -4.45 1.65 7.64
N ILE A 50 -3.94 1.81 6.41
CA ILE A 50 -2.94 2.84 6.09
C ILE A 50 -3.56 4.24 6.19
N LEU A 51 -4.76 4.43 5.61
CA LEU A 51 -5.43 5.72 5.67
C LEU A 51 -5.74 6.16 7.10
N ARG A 52 -6.22 5.23 7.94
CA ARG A 52 -6.49 5.51 9.34
C ARG A 52 -5.24 5.96 10.11
N ARG A 53 -4.07 5.37 9.83
CA ARG A 53 -2.80 5.79 10.46
C ARG A 53 -2.44 7.24 10.14
N ILE A 54 -2.64 7.67 8.89
CA ILE A 54 -2.35 9.05 8.45
C ILE A 54 -3.29 10.05 9.14
N GLU A 55 -4.53 9.64 9.36
CA GLU A 55 -5.51 10.44 10.11
C GLU A 55 -5.13 10.52 11.59
N ASP A 56 -4.83 9.38 12.24
CA ASP A 56 -4.50 9.26 13.67
C ASP A 56 -3.21 10.01 14.08
N GLU A 57 -2.26 10.25 13.18
CA GLU A 57 -1.02 11.04 13.42
C GLU A 57 -1.27 12.52 13.84
N GLU A 58 -2.50 13.05 13.78
CA GLU A 58 -2.84 14.36 14.38
C GLU A 58 -3.09 14.27 15.89
N SER A 59 -3.50 13.11 16.39
CA SER A 59 -3.98 12.98 17.77
C SER A 59 -2.88 12.58 18.76
N GLU A 60 -1.73 12.11 18.29
CA GLU A 60 -0.67 11.51 19.12
C GLU A 60 0.62 12.32 19.25
N ARG A 61 0.68 13.57 18.76
CA ARG A 61 1.87 14.43 18.96
C ARG A 61 2.14 14.79 20.43
N GLU A 62 1.22 14.50 21.34
CA GLU A 62 1.39 14.78 22.78
C GLU A 62 1.53 13.55 23.69
N ILE A 63 1.27 12.33 23.22
CA ILE A 63 1.31 11.17 24.13
C ILE A 63 2.04 10.02 23.45
N THR A 64 3.36 10.09 23.60
CA THR A 64 4.18 8.91 23.87
C THR A 64 4.25 7.89 22.73
N HIS A 65 5.24 8.08 21.85
CA HIS A 65 6.28 7.06 21.66
C HIS A 65 5.81 5.59 21.55
N GLN A 66 4.71 5.28 20.87
CA GLN A 66 4.21 3.90 20.75
C GLN A 66 3.67 3.60 19.36
N CYS A 67 4.42 4.00 18.34
CA CYS A 67 4.70 3.17 17.19
C CYS A 67 6.11 3.50 16.72
N GLN A 68 7.12 3.01 17.45
CA GLN A 68 8.46 2.87 16.88
C GLN A 68 8.37 1.98 15.64
N ALA A 69 8.21 2.61 14.49
CA ALA A 69 8.81 2.22 13.24
C ALA A 69 9.41 3.46 12.57
N ASP A 70 10.01 4.35 13.37
CA ASP A 70 10.89 5.39 12.85
C ASP A 70 12.30 4.78 12.73
N ASN A 71 12.62 4.27 11.53
CA ASN A 71 13.99 4.26 11.01
C ASN A 71 14.05 3.88 9.51
N GLY A 72 14.19 4.90 8.66
CA GLY A 72 15.31 4.96 7.71
C GLY A 72 15.26 4.09 6.44
N LYS A 73 14.75 4.69 5.35
CA LYS A 73 14.73 4.21 3.96
C LYS A 73 13.97 2.86 3.76
N PRO A 74 13.15 2.64 2.69
CA PRO A 74 13.44 1.51 1.83
C PRO A 74 14.76 1.86 1.16
N HIS A 75 15.83 1.62 1.87
CA HIS A 75 16.41 0.33 2.10
C HIS A 75 16.86 -0.06 0.71
N PRO A 76 18.18 -0.09 0.48
CA PRO A 76 18.76 -0.62 -0.76
C PRO A 76 18.16 -1.97 -1.22
N ALA A 77 17.32 -2.64 -0.40
CA ALA A 77 16.54 -3.81 -0.73
C ALA A 77 15.21 -3.57 -1.49
N ILE A 78 14.51 -2.43 -1.37
CA ILE A 78 13.49 -2.09 -2.39
C ILE A 78 14.24 -1.80 -3.70
N GLU A 79 15.42 -1.18 -3.63
CA GLU A 79 16.35 -0.97 -4.76
C GLU A 79 16.80 -2.28 -5.42
N GLU A 80 17.04 -3.32 -4.62
CA GLU A 80 17.49 -4.62 -5.09
C GLU A 80 16.34 -5.55 -5.49
N PHE A 81 15.19 -5.45 -4.83
CA PHE A 81 13.92 -6.03 -5.28
C PHE A 81 13.55 -5.46 -6.66
N LEU A 82 13.82 -4.17 -6.87
CA LEU A 82 13.85 -3.40 -8.11
C LEU A 82 15.08 -3.67 -9.01
N LEU A 83 15.99 -4.61 -8.68
CA LEU A 83 17.08 -5.11 -9.53
C LEU A 83 16.95 -6.60 -9.90
N SER A 84 16.34 -7.45 -9.09
CA SER A 84 16.26 -8.90 -9.32
C SER A 84 15.06 -9.30 -10.18
N VAL A 85 13.94 -8.58 -10.09
CA VAL A 85 12.85 -8.62 -11.07
C VAL A 85 13.35 -8.19 -12.47
N ARG A 86 14.49 -7.47 -12.57
CA ARG A 86 15.20 -7.09 -13.81
C ARG A 86 16.15 -8.16 -14.40
N ARG A 87 16.42 -9.25 -13.68
CA ARG A 87 17.27 -10.36 -14.18
C ARG A 87 16.51 -11.64 -14.53
N ALA A 88 15.24 -11.74 -14.13
CA ALA A 88 14.34 -12.85 -14.46
C ALA A 88 13.91 -12.82 -15.94
#